data_AF-A0A7K4DA34-F1
#
_entry.id   AF-A0A7K4DA34-F1
#
_cell.length_a   1.000
_cell.length_b   1.000
_cell.length_c   1.000
_cell.angle_alpha   90.00
_cell.angle_beta   90.00
_cell.angle_gamma   90.00
#
_symmetry.space_group_name_H-M   'P 1'
#
loop_
_entity.id
_entity.type
_entity.pdbx_description
1 polymer ?
#
loop_
_entity_poly.entity_id
_entity_poly.type
_entity_poly.pdbx_seq_one_letter_code
_entity_poly.pdbx_strand_id
1 'polypeptide(L)'
;SGENIFKCYQCGKCSATCPVVDSMDMAPNKIIRLVQIGDLDVLEQNTFWVCAACFTCSARCPRSVDIAKIMEGLRNVKLRNRQDFINIYSKEFIEKLIEEIPQMAIVSAIKKGVW
;
A
#
# COMPACT_ATOMS: atom_id res chain seq x y z
N SER A 1 9.84 2.53 -6.48
CA SER A 1 9.92 1.08 -6.80
C SER A 1 11.05 0.75 -7.77
N GLY A 2 11.38 1.61 -8.75
CA GLY A 2 12.41 1.31 -9.75
C GLY A 2 11.97 0.27 -10.79
N GLU A 3 10.69 -0.11 -10.78
CA GLU A 3 10.09 -1.05 -11.73
C GLU A 3 9.57 -0.31 -12.96
N ASN A 4 9.76 -0.90 -14.14
CA ASN A 4 9.17 -0.37 -15.37
C ASN A 4 7.71 -0.86 -15.51
N ILE A 5 6.79 -0.01 -15.04
CA ILE A 5 5.33 -0.26 -15.08
C ILE A 5 4.77 -0.35 -16.51
N PHE A 6 5.42 0.22 -17.52
CA PHE A 6 4.95 0.19 -18.91
C PHE A 6 5.14 -1.18 -19.57
N LYS A 7 5.88 -2.11 -18.93
CA LYS A 7 5.90 -3.52 -19.33
C LYS A 7 4.55 -4.21 -19.14
N CYS A 8 3.70 -3.69 -18.26
CA CYS A 8 2.38 -4.26 -17.99
C CYS A 8 1.39 -3.95 -19.13
N TYR A 9 0.94 -5.01 -19.78
CA TYR A 9 -0.10 -5.05 -20.82
C TYR A 9 -1.50 -5.47 -20.31
N GLN A 10 -1.76 -5.35 -18.99
CA GLN A 10 -3.10 -5.55 -18.40
C GLN A 10 -3.72 -6.96 -18.56
N CYS A 11 -2.91 -8.03 -18.55
CA CYS A 11 -3.42 -9.41 -18.63
C CYS A 11 -4.26 -9.90 -17.43
N GLY A 12 -4.30 -9.18 -16.30
CA GLY A 12 -5.12 -9.54 -15.13
C GLY A 12 -4.62 -10.72 -14.28
N LYS A 13 -3.52 -11.40 -14.66
CA LYS A 13 -3.02 -12.60 -13.94
C LYS A 13 -2.64 -12.33 -12.48
N CYS A 14 -2.16 -11.13 -12.17
CA CYS A 14 -1.86 -10.71 -10.80
C CYS A 14 -3.12 -10.67 -9.92
N SER A 15 -4.26 -10.27 -10.47
CA SER A 15 -5.53 -10.20 -9.76
C SER A 15 -6.15 -11.59 -9.57
N ALA A 16 -6.11 -12.42 -10.60
CA ALA A 16 -6.62 -13.80 -10.52
C ALA A 16 -5.86 -14.69 -9.54
N THR A 17 -4.58 -14.41 -9.27
CA THR A 17 -3.76 -15.21 -8.35
C THR A 17 -3.68 -14.64 -6.94
N CYS A 18 -4.25 -13.46 -6.68
CA CYS A 18 -4.09 -12.79 -5.40
C CYS A 18 -5.08 -13.40 -4.38
N PRO A 19 -4.58 -13.94 -3.24
CA PRO A 19 -5.44 -14.62 -2.27
C PRO A 19 -6.32 -13.66 -1.45
N VAL A 20 -6.00 -12.37 -1.46
CA VAL A 20 -6.68 -11.33 -0.67
C VAL A 20 -7.39 -10.30 -1.56
N VAL A 21 -7.61 -10.63 -2.84
CA VAL A 21 -8.19 -9.71 -3.82
C VAL A 21 -9.59 -9.25 -3.43
N ASP A 22 -10.36 -10.11 -2.76
CA ASP A 22 -11.73 -9.82 -2.32
C ASP A 22 -11.79 -8.79 -1.18
N SER A 23 -10.68 -8.60 -0.45
CA SER A 23 -10.56 -7.59 0.60
C SER A 23 -9.91 -6.28 0.11
N MET A 24 -9.54 -6.20 -1.16
CA MET A 24 -8.95 -5.00 -1.76
C MET A 24 -10.02 -4.12 -2.40
N ASP A 25 -9.92 -2.80 -2.24
CA ASP A 25 -10.80 -1.84 -2.93
C ASP A 25 -10.72 -1.97 -4.46
N MET A 26 -9.51 -2.23 -4.96
CA MET A 26 -9.24 -2.45 -6.36
C MET A 26 -8.28 -3.62 -6.56
N ALA A 27 -8.51 -4.37 -7.63
CA ALA A 27 -7.62 -5.45 -7.99
C ALA A 27 -6.22 -4.93 -8.39
N PRO A 28 -5.13 -5.70 -8.16
CA PRO A 28 -3.77 -5.27 -8.42
C PRO A 28 -3.49 -4.78 -9.85
N ASN A 29 -4.13 -5.38 -10.86
CA ASN A 29 -3.99 -4.92 -12.25
C ASN A 29 -4.54 -3.49 -12.46
N LYS A 30 -5.67 -3.16 -11.83
CA LYS A 30 -6.29 -1.83 -11.89
C LYS A 30 -5.38 -0.79 -11.24
N ILE A 31 -4.80 -1.10 -10.08
CA ILE A 31 -3.80 -0.23 -9.44
C ILE A 31 -2.64 0.05 -10.39
N ILE A 32 -2.06 -0.98 -11.02
CA ILE A 32 -0.97 -0.77 -11.99
C ILE A 32 -1.43 0.12 -13.15
N ARG A 33 -2.67 -0.03 -13.62
CA ARG A 33 -3.21 0.84 -14.67
C ARG A 33 -3.27 2.30 -14.22
N LEU A 34 -3.74 2.58 -13.01
CA LEU A 34 -3.78 3.93 -12.45
C LEU A 34 -2.36 4.54 -12.35
N VAL A 35 -1.39 3.76 -11.88
CA VAL A 35 0.01 4.22 -11.84
C VAL A 35 0.54 4.50 -13.26
N GLN A 36 0.19 3.69 -14.27
CA GLN A 36 0.61 3.91 -15.66
C GLN A 36 0.11 5.23 -16.25
N ILE A 37 -1.12 5.63 -15.90
CA ILE A 37 -1.72 6.88 -16.40
C ILE A 37 -1.35 8.09 -15.52
N GLY A 38 -0.60 7.88 -14.44
CA GLY A 38 -0.20 8.94 -13.52
C GLY A 38 -1.33 9.46 -12.63
N ASP A 39 -2.38 8.65 -12.42
CA ASP A 39 -3.51 9.03 -11.59
C ASP A 39 -3.15 8.89 -10.09
N LEU A 40 -3.20 10.02 -9.38
CA LEU A 40 -2.85 10.12 -7.97
C LEU A 40 -3.94 9.56 -7.05
N ASP A 41 -5.15 9.34 -7.54
CA ASP A 41 -6.25 8.74 -6.77
C ASP A 41 -5.92 7.31 -6.33
N VAL A 42 -4.90 6.69 -6.94
CA VAL A 42 -4.31 5.43 -6.51
C VAL A 42 -3.83 5.47 -5.05
N LEU A 43 -3.47 6.64 -4.53
CA LEU A 43 -2.99 6.83 -3.15
C LEU A 43 -4.12 6.84 -2.11
N GLU A 44 -5.37 6.97 -2.52
CA GLU A 44 -6.54 6.89 -1.63
C GLU A 44 -7.06 5.45 -1.44
N GLN A 45 -6.45 4.49 -2.13
CA GLN A 45 -6.90 3.10 -2.14
C GLN A 45 -6.25 2.29 -1.02
N ASN A 46 -7.03 1.51 -0.28
CA ASN A 46 -6.47 0.59 0.72
C ASN A 46 -5.84 -0.66 0.10
N THR A 47 -5.92 -0.83 -1.22
CA THR A 47 -5.37 -1.99 -1.93
C THR A 47 -3.90 -2.25 -1.59
N PHE A 48 -3.07 -1.19 -1.57
CA PHE A 48 -1.65 -1.33 -1.25
C PHE A 48 -1.40 -1.54 0.25
N TRP A 49 -2.36 -1.26 1.13
CA TRP A 49 -2.31 -1.62 2.56
C TRP A 49 -2.73 -3.06 2.82
N VAL A 50 -3.76 -3.55 2.13
CA VAL A 50 -4.26 -4.93 2.19
C VAL A 50 -3.28 -5.92 1.55
N CYS A 51 -2.44 -5.45 0.63
CA CYS A 51 -1.42 -6.27 -0.01
C CYS A 51 -0.46 -6.92 1.00
N ALA A 52 -0.63 -8.23 1.20
CA ALA A 52 0.17 -9.05 2.11
C ALA A 52 1.64 -9.30 1.66
N ALA A 53 2.09 -8.67 0.56
CA ALA A 53 3.43 -8.84 0.01
C ALA A 53 3.87 -10.32 -0.14
N CYS A 54 2.96 -11.21 -0.54
CA CYS A 54 3.24 -12.65 -0.68
C CYS A 54 4.02 -13.02 -1.97
N PHE A 55 4.32 -12.05 -2.83
CA PHE A 55 5.06 -12.17 -4.10
C PHE A 55 4.49 -13.12 -5.17
N THR A 56 3.33 -13.76 -4.93
CA THR A 56 2.73 -14.70 -5.90
C THR A 56 2.45 -14.03 -7.25
N CYS A 57 1.96 -12.80 -7.23
CA CYS A 57 1.68 -12.02 -8.44
C CYS A 57 2.96 -11.69 -9.22
N SER A 58 4.04 -11.29 -8.53
CA SER A 58 5.35 -10.99 -9.14
C SER A 58 5.97 -12.25 -9.77
N ALA A 59 5.93 -13.39 -9.07
CA ALA A 59 6.46 -14.66 -9.56
C ALA A 59 5.71 -15.18 -10.80
N ARG A 60 4.41 -14.92 -10.91
CA ARG A 60 3.54 -15.42 -11.99
C ARG A 60 3.39 -14.45 -13.17
N CYS A 61 4.02 -13.28 -13.11
CA CYS A 61 3.89 -12.24 -14.11
C CYS A 61 4.67 -12.60 -15.39
N PRO A 62 4.00 -12.75 -16.56
CA PRO A 62 4.67 -13.12 -17.82
C PRO A 62 5.59 -12.02 -18.37
N ARG A 63 5.48 -10.79 -17.85
CA ARG A 63 6.29 -9.64 -18.23
C ARG A 63 7.37 -9.30 -17.20
N SER A 64 7.50 -10.14 -16.16
CA SER A 64 8.47 -9.96 -15.07
C SER A 64 8.35 -8.58 -14.42
N VAL A 65 7.12 -8.10 -14.25
CA VAL A 65 6.81 -6.88 -13.48
C VAL A 65 6.68 -7.27 -12.02
N ASP A 66 7.45 -6.64 -11.14
CA ASP A 66 7.34 -6.88 -9.70
C ASP A 66 6.20 -6.05 -9.09
N ILE A 67 5.00 -6.65 -9.09
CA ILE A 67 3.79 -6.00 -8.55
C ILE A 67 3.90 -5.76 -7.05
N ALA A 68 4.47 -6.71 -6.29
CA ALA A 68 4.63 -6.55 -4.83
C ALA A 68 5.50 -5.34 -4.49
N LYS A 69 6.59 -5.14 -5.24
CA LYS A 69 7.47 -3.96 -5.08
C LYS A 69 6.83 -2.66 -5.52
N ILE A 70 5.89 -2.69 -6.48
CA ILE A 70 5.07 -1.52 -6.82
C ILE A 70 4.14 -1.16 -5.65
N MET A 71 3.45 -2.15 -5.05
CA MET A 71 2.58 -1.92 -3.90
C MET A 71 3.35 -1.35 -2.70
N GLU A 72 4.54 -1.89 -2.40
CA GLU A 72 5.43 -1.33 -1.38
C GLU A 72 5.88 0.10 -1.74
N GLY A 73 6.12 0.36 -3.03
CA GLY A 73 6.38 1.71 -3.52
C GLY A 73 5.26 2.69 -3.20
N LEU A 74 4.00 2.29 -3.40
CA LEU A 74 2.83 3.12 -3.08
C LEU A 74 2.70 3.40 -1.58
N ARG A 75 2.92 2.39 -0.72
CA ARG A 75 2.99 2.58 0.74
C ARG A 75 4.01 3.65 1.12
N ASN A 76 5.21 3.57 0.56
CA ASN A 76 6.26 4.53 0.84
C ASN A 76 5.94 5.95 0.34
N VAL A 77 5.25 6.08 -0.80
CA VAL A 77 4.81 7.39 -1.32
C VAL A 77 3.77 8.02 -0.38
N LYS A 78 2.75 7.27 0.04
CA LYS A 78 1.72 7.76 0.98
C LYS A 78 2.35 8.21 2.31
N LEU A 79 3.23 7.39 2.89
CA LEU A 79 3.94 7.72 4.14
C LEU A 79 4.82 8.97 4.02
N ARG A 80 5.54 9.14 2.90
CA ARG A 80 6.39 10.33 2.67
C ARG A 80 5.58 11.61 2.46
N ASN A 81 4.37 11.51 1.93
CA ASN A 81 3.48 12.65 1.73
C ASN A 81 2.86 13.17 3.04
N ARG A 82 3.23 12.61 4.21
CA ARG A 82 2.79 13.02 5.57
C ARG A 82 1.26 13.09 5.76
N GLN A 83 0.48 12.35 4.96
CA GLN A 83 -0.97 12.31 5.15
C GLN A 83 -1.37 11.54 6.43
N ASP A 84 -0.50 10.66 6.94
CA ASP A 84 -0.71 9.86 8.14
C ASP A 84 0.07 10.40 9.37
N PHE A 85 0.19 11.73 9.52
CA PHE A 85 0.90 12.36 10.66
C PHE A 85 0.13 12.19 11.96
N ILE A 86 0.83 11.75 13.01
CA ILE A 86 0.28 11.60 14.36
C ILE A 86 0.96 12.61 15.28
N ASN A 87 0.17 13.56 15.81
CA ASN A 87 0.67 14.53 16.78
C ASN A 87 0.83 13.90 18.16
N ILE A 88 2.04 13.45 18.49
CA ILE A 88 2.38 12.86 19.78
C ILE A 88 2.73 13.90 20.87
N TYR A 89 2.50 15.19 20.63
CA TYR A 89 2.77 16.24 21.63
C TYR A 89 1.50 16.77 22.30
N SER A 90 0.31 16.47 21.75
CA SER A 90 -0.96 16.78 22.40
C SER A 90 -1.31 15.71 23.44
N LYS A 91 -1.29 16.10 24.70
CA LYS A 91 -1.56 15.22 25.86
C LYS A 91 -2.94 14.54 25.77
N GLU A 92 -3.96 15.31 25.37
CA GLU A 92 -5.34 14.82 25.17
C GLU A 92 -5.44 13.74 24.09
N PHE A 93 -4.65 13.85 23.02
CA PHE A 93 -4.63 12.85 21.96
C PHE A 93 -3.94 11.55 22.43
N ILE A 94 -2.86 11.65 23.19
CA ILE A 94 -2.14 10.47 23.71
C ILE A 94 -3.01 9.68 24.69
N GLU A 95 -3.68 10.36 25.62
CA GLU A 95 -4.54 9.69 26.60
C GLU A 95 -5.64 8.89 25.91
N LYS A 96 -6.30 9.50 24.91
CA LYS A 96 -7.31 8.83 24.09
C LYS A 96 -6.73 7.68 23.26
N LEU A 97 -5.52 7.85 22.71
CA LEU A 97 -4.86 6.82 21.91
C LEU A 97 -4.47 5.59 22.75
N ILE A 98 -4.00 5.78 23.99
CA ILE A 98 -3.64 4.69 24.90
C ILE A 98 -4.87 3.86 25.30
N GLU A 99 -6.02 4.51 25.43
CA GLU A 99 -7.27 3.87 25.82
C GLU A 99 -7.94 3.10 24.66
N GLU A 100 -7.86 3.64 23.44
CA GLU A 100 -8.57 3.09 22.27
C GLU A 100 -7.78 2.01 21.50
N ILE A 101 -6.44 2.06 21.49
CA ILE A 101 -5.63 1.13 20.67
C ILE A 101 -4.60 0.34 21.47
N PRO A 102 -4.31 -0.92 21.07
CA PRO A 102 -3.28 -1.73 21.71
C PRO A 102 -1.91 -1.05 21.65
N GLN A 103 -1.09 -1.23 22.69
CA GLN A 103 0.27 -0.67 22.75
C GLN A 103 1.14 -1.01 21.53
N MET A 104 0.95 -2.20 20.94
CA MET A 104 1.63 -2.59 19.70
C MET A 104 1.29 -1.68 18.51
N ALA A 105 0.03 -1.23 18.41
CA ALA A 105 -0.41 -0.32 17.37
C ALA A 105 0.22 1.07 17.57
N ILE A 106 0.33 1.54 18.82
CA ILE A 106 0.98 2.80 19.18
C ILE A 106 2.45 2.80 18.76
N VAL A 107 3.21 1.75 19.11
CA VAL A 107 4.64 1.65 18.74
C VAL A 107 4.83 1.62 17.22
N SER A 108 3.97 0.89 16.50
CA SER A 108 3.98 0.85 15.03
C SER A 108 3.68 2.21 14.42
N ALA A 109 2.68 2.91 14.95
CA ALA A 109 2.23 4.22 14.51
C ALA A 109 3.31 5.30 14.76
N ILE A 110 3.96 5.28 15.92
CA ILE A 110 5.10 6.16 16.22
C ILE A 110 6.25 5.92 15.24
N LYS A 111 6.62 4.66 14.99
CA LYS A 111 7.71 4.33 14.06
C LYS A 111 7.44 4.76 12.61
N LYS A 112 6.17 4.82 12.19
CA LYS A 112 5.77 5.11 10.80
C LYS A 112 5.27 6.54 10.57
N GLY A 113 4.76 7.21 11.61
CA GLY A 113 4.10 8.52 11.54
C GLY A 113 4.87 9.67 12.20
N VAL A 114 6.05 9.41 12.79
CA VAL A 114 6.88 10.42 13.47
C VAL A 114 8.20 10.60 12.73
N TRP A 115 8.22 11.55 11.79
CA TRP A 115 9.41 12.21 11.22
C TRP A 115 9.04 13.63 10.83
#